data_AF-A0A517M2D3-F1
#
_entry.id   AF-A0A517M2D3-F1
#
_cell.length_a   1.000
_cell.length_b   1.000
_cell.length_c   1.000
_cell.angle_alpha   90.00
_cell.angle_beta   90.00
_cell.angle_gamma   90.00
#
_symmetry.space_group_name_H-M   'P 1'
#
loop_
_entity.id
_entity.type
_entity.pdbx_description
1 polymer ?
#
loop_
_entity_poly.entity_id
_entity_poly.type
_entity_poly.pdbx_seq_one_letter_code
_entity_poly.pdbx_strand_id
1 'polypeptide(L)' 'MIEDYGIELLQMMEHAGRGLARQASTRFLDDSLHGKNVIVLAGKGGNGVGALVAARRLHCWGANDSVSFPLSRKIRLPVV' A
#
# COMPACT_ATOMS: atom_id res chain seq x y z
N MET A 1 -15.27 -14.09 5.54
CA MET A 1 -13.90 -14.26 4.98
C MET A 1 -12.97 -14.99 5.94
N ILE A 2 -12.84 -14.47 7.16
CA ILE A 2 -12.15 -15.18 8.25
C ILE A 2 -13.01 -16.35 8.70
N GLU A 3 -14.29 -16.10 8.98
CA GLU A 3 -15.22 -17.07 9.55
C GLU A 3 -15.63 -18.16 8.55
N ASP A 4 -15.94 -17.77 7.30
CA ASP A 4 -16.44 -18.70 6.29
C ASP A 4 -15.33 -19.47 5.55
N TYR A 5 -14.14 -18.87 5.44
CA TYR A 5 -13.07 -19.39 4.58
C TYR A 5 -11.72 -19.56 5.30
N GLY A 6 -11.60 -19.15 6.57
CA GLY A 6 -10.33 -19.21 7.31
C GLY A 6 -9.23 -18.32 6.74
N ILE A 7 -9.59 -17.28 5.97
CA ILE A 7 -8.61 -16.36 5.38
C ILE A 7 -8.39 -15.20 6.34
N GLU A 8 -7.25 -15.23 7.01
CA GLU A 8 -6.87 -14.26 8.02
C GLU A 8 -6.66 -12.86 7.45
N LEU A 9 -6.88 -11.85 8.30
CA LEU A 9 -6.68 -10.45 7.91
C LEU A 9 -5.28 -10.18 7.33
N LEU A 10 -4.24 -10.77 7.92
CA LEU A 10 -2.88 -10.64 7.42
C LEU A 10 -2.72 -11.22 6.00
N GLN A 11 -3.36 -12.36 5.71
CA GLN A 11 -3.33 -12.98 4.38
C GLN A 11 -4.05 -12.12 3.36
N MET A 12 -5.22 -11.58 3.72
CA MET A 12 -5.96 -10.66 2.86
C MET A 12 -5.14 -9.41 2.53
N MET A 13 -4.52 -8.78 3.54
CA MET A 13 -3.72 -7.58 3.35
C MET A 13 -2.46 -7.85 2.53
N GLU A 14 -1.77 -8.96 2.78
CA GLU A 14 -0.59 -9.36 2.02
C GLU A 14 -0.94 -9.60 0.54
N HIS A 15 -2.08 -10.26 0.29
CA HIS A 15 -2.55 -10.51 -1.07
C HIS A 15 -2.97 -9.20 -1.76
N ALA A 16 -3.67 -8.32 -1.07
CA ALA A 16 -4.10 -7.03 -1.61
C ALA A 16 -2.90 -6.16 -1.99
N GLY A 17 -1.93 -5.99 -1.09
CA GLY A 17 -0.74 -5.18 -1.36
C GLY A 17 0.17 -5.77 -2.42
N ARG A 18 0.32 -7.11 -2.49
CA ARG A 18 1.01 -7.77 -3.61
C ARG A 18 0.33 -7.46 -4.94
N GLY A 19 -0.99 -7.53 -5.00
CA GLY A 19 -1.76 -7.18 -6.19
C GLY A 19 -1.54 -5.72 -6.61
N LEU A 20 -1.57 -4.81 -5.65
CA LEU A 20 -1.30 -3.39 -5.87
C LEU A 20 0.12 -3.15 -6.40
N ALA A 21 1.15 -3.75 -5.79
CA ALA A 21 2.54 -3.62 -6.26
C ALA A 21 2.71 -4.12 -7.70
N ARG A 22 2.08 -5.26 -8.06
CA ARG A 22 2.12 -5.78 -9.44
C ARG A 22 1.47 -4.83 -10.42
N GLN A 23 0.28 -4.32 -10.10
CA GLN A 23 -0.39 -3.35 -10.97
C GLN A 23 0.43 -2.06 -11.10
N ALA A 24 1.04 -1.59 -10.02
CA ALA A 24 1.90 -0.41 -10.07
C ALA A 24 3.13 -0.62 -10.96
N SER A 25 3.80 -1.78 -10.81
CA SER A 25 4.93 -2.19 -11.65
C SER A 25 4.59 -2.18 -13.13
N THR A 26 3.54 -2.91 -13.51
CA THR A 26 3.20 -3.14 -14.92
C THR A 26 2.57 -1.91 -15.57
N ARG A 27 1.85 -1.06 -14.81
CA ARG A 27 1.14 0.09 -15.39
C ARG A 27 1.95 1.39 -15.39
N PHE A 28 2.89 1.54 -14.47
CA PHE A 28 3.55 2.83 -14.24
C PHE A 28 5.07 2.76 -14.23
N LEU A 29 5.66 1.56 -14.16
CA LEU A 29 7.10 1.39 -13.98
C LEU A 29 7.72 0.46 -15.04
N ASP A 30 6.98 0.15 -16.11
CA ASP A 30 7.43 -0.65 -17.26
C ASP A 30 8.07 -2.01 -16.88
N ASP A 31 7.61 -2.59 -15.76
CA ASP A 31 8.22 -3.78 -15.14
C ASP A 31 9.74 -3.65 -14.84
N SER A 32 10.25 -2.42 -14.81
CA SER A 32 11.63 -2.07 -14.49
C SER A 32 11.67 -1.16 -13.25
N LEU A 33 11.87 -1.80 -12.10
CA LEU A 33 11.79 -1.13 -10.80
C LEU A 33 13.15 -0.60 -10.31
N HIS A 34 14.25 -1.08 -10.87
CA HIS A 34 15.60 -0.77 -10.40
C HIS A 34 15.89 0.73 -10.51
N GLY A 35 16.16 1.36 -9.37
CA GLY A 35 16.48 2.79 -9.30
C GLY A 35 15.28 3.72 -9.51
N LYS A 36 14.06 3.21 -9.62
CA LYS A 36 12.84 4.04 -9.71
C LYS A 36 12.48 4.60 -8.34
N ASN A 37 12.21 5.89 -8.27
CA ASN A 37 11.75 6.52 -7.04
C ASN A 37 10.23 6.40 -6.93
N VAL A 38 9.74 5.82 -5.83
CA VAL A 38 8.31 5.65 -5.57
C VAL A 38 7.93 6.29 -4.25
N ILE A 39 6.88 7.12 -4.26
CA ILE A 39 6.28 7.65 -3.03
C ILE A 39 4.98 6.89 -2.79
N VAL A 40 4.88 6.26 -1.62
CA VAL A 40 3.66 5.57 -1.20
C VAL A 40 2.94 6.39 -0.14
N LEU A 41 1.69 6.76 -0.44
CA LEU A 41 0.82 7.50 0.47
C LEU A 41 -0.12 6.52 1.19
N ALA A 42 0.12 6.28 2.47
CA ALA A 42 -0.64 5.29 3.26
C ALA A 42 -1.54 5.97 4.28
N GLY A 43 -2.87 5.78 4.16
CA GLY A 43 -3.85 6.24 5.15
C GLY A 43 -3.90 5.35 6.41
N LYS A 44 -4.74 5.71 7.39
CA LYS A 44 -4.87 4.97 8.67
C LYS A 44 -5.75 3.71 8.61
N GLY A 45 -6.46 3.47 7.51
CA GLY A 45 -7.39 2.35 7.35
C GLY A 45 -6.76 1.11 6.71
N GLY A 46 -7.59 0.09 6.40
CA GLY A 46 -7.15 -1.16 5.77
C GLY A 46 -6.41 -0.95 4.44
N ASN A 47 -6.81 0.05 3.64
CA ASN A 47 -6.11 0.42 2.41
C ASN A 47 -4.67 0.90 2.66
N GLY A 48 -4.43 1.52 3.82
CA GLY A 48 -3.10 1.91 4.26
C GLY A 48 -2.21 0.70 4.46
N VAL A 49 -2.71 -0.36 5.09
CA VAL A 49 -1.95 -1.61 5.26
C VAL A 49 -1.62 -2.24 3.89
N GLY A 50 -2.58 -2.26 2.97
CA GLY A 50 -2.33 -2.69 1.58
C GLY A 50 -1.25 -1.86 0.88
N ALA A 51 -1.25 -0.53 1.07
CA ALA A 51 -0.21 0.35 0.56
C ALA A 51 1.17 0.07 1.19
N LEU A 52 1.25 -0.22 2.49
CA LEU A 52 2.50 -0.58 3.17
C LEU A 52 3.08 -1.91 2.67
N VAL A 53 2.22 -2.91 2.48
CA VAL A 53 2.62 -4.16 1.84
C VAL A 53 3.14 -3.90 0.43
N ALA A 54 2.45 -3.05 -0.34
CA ALA A 54 2.88 -2.71 -1.69
C ALA A 54 4.25 -2.00 -1.71
N ALA A 55 4.47 -1.04 -0.81
CA ALA A 55 5.76 -0.37 -0.63
C ALA A 55 6.87 -1.41 -0.39
N ARG A 56 6.72 -2.25 0.63
CA ARG A 56 7.69 -3.30 0.94
C ARG A 56 7.99 -4.21 -0.26
N ARG A 57 6.97 -4.56 -1.04
CA ARG A 57 7.15 -5.39 -2.25
C ARG A 57 7.94 -4.65 -3.33
N LEU A 58 7.60 -3.40 -3.61
CA LEU A 58 8.32 -2.56 -4.58
C LEU A 58 9.79 -2.37 -4.15
N HIS A 59 10.05 -2.17 -2.86
CA HIS A 59 11.39 -2.13 -2.30
C HIS A 59 12.18 -3.40 -2.58
N CYS A 60 11.61 -4.56 -2.23
CA CYS A 60 12.23 -5.85 -2.48
C CYS A 60 12.44 -6.15 -3.97
N TRP A 61 11.71 -5.48 -4.86
CA TRP A 61 11.87 -5.60 -6.31
C TRP A 61 12.83 -4.55 -6.91
N GLY A 62 13.45 -3.70 -6.07
CA GLY A 62 14.53 -2.80 -6.47
C GLY A 62 14.14 -1.34 -6.64
N ALA A 63 12.91 -0.95 -6.27
CA ALA A 63 12.53 0.46 -6.21
C ALA A 63 13.24 1.17 -5.03
N ASN A 64 13.48 2.46 -5.21
CA ASN A 64 13.85 3.38 -4.15
C ASN A 64 12.58 4.03 -3.63
N ASP A 65 11.97 3.44 -2.63
CA ASP A 65 10.67 3.86 -2.13
C ASP A 65 10.74 4.59 -0.79
N SER A 66 9.82 5.53 -0.64
CA SER A 66 9.57 6.26 0.59
C SER A 66 8.09 6.19 0.92
N VAL A 67 7.78 6.03 2.19
CA VAL A 67 6.41 5.92 2.68
C VAL A 67 6.07 7.18 3.46
N SER A 68 4.98 7.84 3.07
CA SER A 68 4.44 9.00 3.77
C SER A 68 3.10 8.67 4.39
N PHE A 69 2.95 9.09 5.65
CA PHE A 69 1.72 8.94 6.42
C PHE A 69 1.10 10.33 6.63
N PRO A 70 -0.19 10.52 6.31
CA PRO A 70 -0.87 11.73 6.71
C PRO A 70 -1.01 11.75 8.23
N LEU A 71 -0.44 12.78 8.85
CA LEU A 71 -0.75 13.14 10.23
C LEU A 71 -2.21 13.61 10.27
N SER A 72 -3.16 12.69 10.47
CA SER A 72 -4.54 13.13 10.74
C SER A 72 -4.59 13.82 12.10
N ARG A 73 -4.54 15.16 12.10
CA ARG A 73 -5.30 15.94 13.08
C ARG A 73 -6.76 15.84 12.67
N LYS A 74 -7.65 15.45 13.59
CA LYS A 74 -9.09 15.63 13.38
C LYS A 74 -9.35 17.14 13.31
N ILE A 75 -9.37 17.72 12.11
CA ILE A 75 -9.91 19.07 11.91
C ILE A 75 -11.42 18.89 12.01
N ARG A 76 -11.98 19.25 13.18
CA ARG A 76 -13.42 19.32 13.37
C ARG A 76 -13.87 20.59 12.65
N LEU A 77 -14.34 20.46 11.41
CA LEU A 77 -14.97 21.57 10.71
C LEU A 77 -16.23 21.95 11.51
N PRO A 78 -16.43 23.23 11.86
CA PRO A 78 -17.69 23.66 12.45
C PRO A 78 -18.80 23.42 11.42
N VAL A 79 -19.83 22.70 11.83
CA VAL A 79 -21.07 22.57 11.07
C VAL A 79 -21.72 23.96 11.07
N VAL A 80 -21.87 24.56 9.88
CA VAL A 80 -22.64 25.79 9.68
C VAL A 80 -24.12 25.43 9.61
#